data_AF-A0A0S8FQW5-F1
#
_entry.id   AF-A0A0S8FQW5-F1
#
_cell.length_a   1.000
_cell.length_b   1.000
_cell.length_c   1.000
_cell.angle_alpha   90.00
_cell.angle_beta   90.00
_cell.angle_gamma   90.00
#
_symmetry.space_group_name_H-M   'P 1'
#
loop_
_entity.id
_entity.type
_entity.pdbx_description
1 polymer ?
#
loop_
_entity_poly.entity_id
_entity_poly.type
_entity_poly.pdbx_seq_one_letter_code
_entity_poly.pdbx_strand_id
1 'polypeptide(L)'
;MRVPEQDHYQIARDRALEKLRHGLDEERLGLLGARMGEAAGRLVLPALCWELHVGTEPFSMTLGPEGREVSIVWQILALDYLSAERPAAPAGFLSFADFAQGRGYQPAFDSRVNRRLSSTVGREREQFARAVRRLGAEPGDADPMRCIFRFFPLLEFEVVRYDGDKDFPPSCNVLLPDNLLSLFTMEDGIVAAERLVAALEGKTPAATSPPRSSTPARPPLAWASTAPPPNAATGPASSSPLGSATCWKKACRWTRTPSCSSGRWRPTAS
;
A
#
# COMPACT_ATOMS: atom_id res chain seq x y z
N MET A 1 -29.19 -11.92 14.15
CA MET A 1 -28.87 -10.56 13.70
C MET A 1 -27.37 -10.53 13.43
N ARG A 2 -26.92 -10.67 12.17
CA ARG A 2 -25.49 -10.56 11.82
C ARG A 2 -25.19 -9.07 11.69
N VAL A 3 -24.45 -8.50 12.64
CA VAL A 3 -23.86 -7.18 12.46
C VAL A 3 -22.92 -7.29 11.25
N PRO A 4 -23.06 -6.47 10.20
CA PRO A 4 -22.17 -6.56 9.06
C PRO A 4 -20.75 -6.24 9.52
N GLU A 5 -19.81 -7.17 9.32
CA GLU A 5 -18.39 -7.04 9.69
C GLU A 5 -17.75 -5.74 9.15
N GLN A 6 -18.30 -5.17 8.07
CA GLN A 6 -17.88 -3.90 7.47
C GLN A 6 -18.05 -2.70 8.41
N ASP A 7 -19.03 -2.71 9.32
CA ASP A 7 -19.29 -1.62 10.27
C ASP A 7 -18.18 -1.54 11.33
N HIS A 8 -17.69 -2.71 11.81
CA HIS A 8 -16.65 -2.77 12.83
C HIS A 8 -15.31 -2.20 12.36
N TYR A 9 -14.89 -2.50 11.12
CA TYR A 9 -13.64 -1.96 10.59
C TYR A 9 -13.73 -0.45 10.31
N GLN A 10 -14.90 0.05 9.92
CA GLN A 10 -15.12 1.49 9.75
C GLN A 10 -15.01 2.22 11.09
N ILE A 11 -15.66 1.70 12.13
CA ILE A 11 -15.55 2.23 13.50
C ILE A 11 -14.09 2.20 13.98
N ALA A 12 -13.37 1.10 13.75
CA ALA A 12 -11.96 0.99 14.14
C ALA A 12 -11.07 2.02 13.42
N ARG A 13 -11.23 2.17 12.10
CA ARG A 13 -10.53 3.17 11.30
C ARG A 13 -10.82 4.58 11.80
N ASP A 14 -12.08 4.90 12.07
CA ASP A 14 -12.49 6.25 12.47
C ASP A 14 -11.92 6.60 13.85
N ARG A 15 -11.88 5.64 14.79
CA ARG A 15 -11.20 5.80 16.08
C ARG A 15 -9.70 6.01 15.93
N ALA A 16 -9.03 5.22 15.07
CA ALA A 16 -7.60 5.37 14.82
C ALA A 16 -7.28 6.73 14.16
N LEU A 17 -8.15 7.21 13.27
CA LEU A 17 -8.05 8.53 12.65
C LEU A 17 -8.23 9.66 13.67
N GLU A 18 -9.22 9.56 14.55
CA GLU A 18 -9.45 10.53 15.61
C GLU A 18 -8.24 10.60 16.55
N LYS A 19 -7.69 9.45 16.95
CA LYS A 19 -6.45 9.36 17.74
C LYS A 19 -5.28 10.07 17.05
N LEU A 20 -5.07 9.81 15.75
CA LEU A 20 -4.02 10.49 14.98
C LEU A 20 -4.24 12.01 14.97
N ARG A 21 -5.47 12.47 14.71
CA ARG A 21 -5.81 13.90 14.65
C ARG A 21 -5.54 14.63 15.96
N HIS A 22 -5.81 14.00 17.10
CA HIS A 22 -5.51 14.58 18.41
C HIS A 22 -4.02 14.68 18.72
N GLY A 23 -3.19 13.85 18.07
CA GLY A 23 -1.74 13.77 18.32
C GLY A 23 -0.89 14.15 17.10
N LEU A 24 -1.36 15.00 16.18
CA LEU A 24 -0.58 15.43 15.03
C LEU A 24 0.62 16.28 15.49
N ASP A 25 1.79 15.67 15.43
CA ASP A 25 3.07 16.28 15.80
C ASP A 25 4.12 15.89 14.75
N GLU A 26 4.65 16.87 14.03
CA GLU A 26 5.53 16.63 12.88
C GLU A 26 6.84 15.94 13.27
N GLU A 27 7.39 16.27 14.45
CA GLU A 27 8.62 15.66 14.95
C GLU A 27 8.41 14.16 15.22
N ARG A 28 7.37 13.80 15.98
CA ARG A 28 7.00 12.40 16.25
C ARG A 28 6.66 11.63 14.97
N LEU A 29 5.94 12.24 14.03
CA LEU A 29 5.64 11.62 12.73
C LEU A 29 6.92 11.39 11.92
N GLY A 30 7.88 12.32 11.98
CA GLY A 30 9.20 12.16 11.40
C GLY A 30 10.00 11.01 12.01
N LEU A 31 9.94 10.83 13.35
CA LEU A 31 10.54 9.67 14.03
C LEU A 31 9.94 8.34 13.57
N LEU A 32 8.63 8.31 13.30
CA LEU A 32 7.93 7.17 12.70
C LEU A 32 8.25 6.96 11.21
N GLY A 33 9.08 7.81 10.61
CA GLY A 33 9.45 7.77 9.20
C GLY A 33 8.35 8.21 8.24
N ALA A 34 7.31 8.89 8.74
CA ALA A 34 6.35 9.58 7.90
C ALA A 34 6.95 10.92 7.44
N ARG A 35 6.72 11.27 6.18
CA ARG A 35 7.13 12.55 5.60
C ARG A 35 5.91 13.43 5.37
N MET A 36 6.03 14.73 5.66
CA MET A 36 4.99 15.70 5.33
C MET A 36 4.91 15.85 3.80
N GLY A 37 3.69 15.87 3.27
CA GLY A 37 3.41 16.20 1.87
C GLY A 37 3.42 17.71 1.63
N GLU A 38 3.40 18.11 0.37
CA GLU A 38 3.41 19.54 -0.01
C GLU A 38 2.15 20.30 0.45
N ALA A 39 1.02 19.60 0.60
CA ALA A 39 -0.22 20.17 1.12
C ALA A 39 -0.39 19.88 2.61
N ALA A 40 -0.90 20.87 3.35
CA ALA A 40 -1.21 20.72 4.77
C ALA A 40 -2.10 19.50 5.03
N GLY A 41 -1.76 18.72 6.05
CA GLY A 41 -2.49 17.50 6.43
C GLY A 41 -2.30 16.30 5.48
N ARG A 42 -1.33 16.37 4.55
CA ARG A 42 -0.88 15.21 3.77
C ARG A 42 0.37 14.62 4.38
N LEU A 43 0.38 13.31 4.58
CA LEU A 43 1.52 12.53 5.02
C LEU A 43 1.82 11.49 3.95
N VAL A 44 3.08 11.10 3.84
CA VAL A 44 3.46 9.89 3.12
C VAL A 44 4.20 8.96 4.06
N LEU A 45 3.74 7.71 4.11
CA LEU A 45 4.29 6.66 4.95
C LEU A 45 4.81 5.52 4.06
N PRO A 46 6.13 5.23 4.07
CA PRO A 46 6.66 4.04 3.45
C PRO A 46 6.06 2.78 4.08
N ALA A 47 5.66 1.81 3.26
CA ALA A 47 5.11 0.54 3.70
C ALA A 47 5.58 -0.61 2.80
N LEU A 48 6.54 -1.42 3.27
CA LEU A 48 7.25 -2.40 2.43
C LEU A 48 7.82 -1.72 1.17
N CYS A 49 7.42 -2.17 -0.04
CA CYS A 49 7.81 -1.56 -1.31
C CYS A 49 6.81 -0.52 -1.82
N TRP A 50 5.81 -0.14 -1.02
CA TRP A 50 4.79 0.85 -1.38
C TRP A 50 4.96 2.15 -0.59
N GLU A 51 4.28 3.19 -1.07
CA GLU A 51 4.09 4.43 -0.34
C GLU A 51 2.59 4.65 -0.10
N LEU A 52 2.21 4.88 1.16
CA LEU A 52 0.84 5.24 1.55
C LEU A 52 0.74 6.75 1.65
N HIS A 53 -0.11 7.36 0.82
CA HIS A 53 -0.43 8.77 0.87
C HIS A 53 -1.65 8.97 1.75
N VAL A 54 -1.49 9.60 2.91
CA VAL A 54 -2.53 9.80 3.91
C VAL A 54 -2.96 11.26 3.89
N GLY A 55 -4.23 11.53 3.60
CA GLY A 55 -4.88 12.80 3.92
C GLY A 55 -5.61 12.69 5.24
N THR A 56 -5.40 13.67 6.12
CA THR A 56 -6.05 13.68 7.43
C THR A 56 -7.38 14.43 7.42
N GLU A 57 -7.56 15.43 6.54
CA GLU A 57 -8.82 16.19 6.40
C GLU A 57 -9.00 16.73 4.96
N PRO A 58 -10.01 16.27 4.21
CA PRO A 58 -10.83 15.08 4.48
C PRO A 58 -9.96 13.83 4.47
N PHE A 59 -10.38 12.79 5.20
CA PHE A 59 -9.62 11.55 5.25
C PHE A 59 -9.57 10.85 3.89
N SER A 60 -8.37 10.50 3.44
CA SER A 60 -8.17 9.57 2.34
C SER A 60 -6.85 8.84 2.49
N MET A 61 -6.78 7.59 2.03
CA MET A 61 -5.52 6.85 1.99
C MET A 61 -5.37 6.11 0.66
N THR A 62 -4.31 6.44 -0.07
CA THR A 62 -4.06 5.89 -1.40
C THR A 62 -2.65 5.35 -1.54
N LEU A 63 -2.45 4.38 -2.43
CA LEU A 63 -1.13 3.96 -2.86
C LEU A 63 -0.55 4.99 -3.83
N GLY A 64 0.63 5.53 -3.51
CA GLY A 64 1.39 6.37 -4.42
C GLY A 64 2.08 5.54 -5.52
N PRO A 65 2.30 6.08 -6.74
CA PRO A 65 1.67 7.26 -7.36
C PRO A 65 0.32 6.92 -8.05
N GLU A 66 -0.12 5.66 -8.00
CA GLU A 66 -1.27 5.15 -8.76
C GLU A 66 -2.63 5.69 -8.28
N GLY A 67 -2.70 6.21 -7.06
CA GLY A 67 -3.92 6.78 -6.48
C GLY A 67 -5.00 5.75 -6.13
N ARG A 68 -4.66 4.45 -6.13
CA ARG A 68 -5.60 3.39 -5.73
C ARG A 68 -5.89 3.48 -4.25
N GLU A 69 -7.16 3.37 -3.87
CA GLU A 69 -7.59 3.36 -2.47
C GLU A 69 -6.95 2.18 -1.72
N VAL A 70 -6.47 2.44 -0.51
CA VAL A 70 -5.90 1.43 0.39
C VAL A 70 -7.05 0.69 1.09
N SER A 71 -6.95 -0.63 1.24
CA SER A 71 -7.95 -1.44 1.95
C SER A 71 -8.05 -1.04 3.43
N ILE A 72 -9.25 -1.17 4.00
CA ILE A 72 -9.53 -0.67 5.36
C ILE A 72 -8.62 -1.23 6.45
N VAL A 73 -8.18 -2.50 6.32
CA VAL A 73 -7.25 -3.11 7.28
C VAL A 73 -5.88 -2.42 7.24
N TRP A 74 -5.37 -2.11 6.05
CA TRP A 74 -4.12 -1.36 5.92
C TRP A 74 -4.28 0.09 6.37
N GLN A 75 -5.47 0.69 6.21
CA GLN A 75 -5.77 2.02 6.76
C GLN A 75 -5.67 2.04 8.28
N ILE A 76 -6.29 1.06 8.96
CA ILE A 76 -6.23 0.92 10.42
C ILE A 76 -4.79 0.77 10.89
N LEU A 77 -4.04 -0.19 10.33
CA LEU A 77 -2.63 -0.42 10.68
C LEU A 77 -1.77 0.84 10.52
N ALA A 78 -1.93 1.56 9.40
CA ALA A 78 -1.17 2.79 9.18
C ALA A 78 -1.56 3.90 10.18
N LEU A 79 -2.85 4.07 10.47
CA LEU A 79 -3.32 5.07 11.44
C LEU A 79 -2.87 4.76 12.86
N ASP A 80 -2.94 3.50 13.30
CA ASP A 80 -2.48 3.10 14.63
C ASP A 80 -0.96 3.27 14.76
N TYR A 81 -0.19 2.92 13.73
CA TYR A 81 1.26 3.12 13.70
C TYR A 81 1.61 4.61 13.80
N LEU A 82 0.94 5.45 13.00
CA LEU A 82 1.10 6.91 13.03
C LEU A 82 0.62 7.53 14.35
N SER A 83 -0.15 6.80 15.16
CA SER A 83 -0.65 7.22 16.47
C SER A 83 0.18 6.69 17.63
N ALA A 84 1.32 6.03 17.37
CA ALA A 84 2.23 5.58 18.42
C ALA A 84 2.85 6.80 19.14
N GLU A 85 2.73 6.83 20.47
CA GLU A 85 3.12 7.99 21.28
C GLU A 85 4.63 8.07 21.51
N ARG A 86 5.29 6.92 21.67
CA ARG A 86 6.72 6.82 22.00
C ARG A 86 7.42 5.84 21.06
N PRO A 87 7.59 6.22 19.79
CA PRO A 87 8.28 5.37 18.82
C PRO A 87 9.73 5.12 19.25
N ALA A 88 10.14 3.86 19.20
CA ALA A 88 11.52 3.44 19.38
C ALA A 88 11.94 2.56 18.21
N ALA A 89 13.22 2.59 17.83
CA ALA A 89 13.76 1.63 16.87
C ALA A 89 13.87 0.23 17.53
N PRO A 90 13.69 -0.85 16.76
CA PRO A 90 13.88 -2.19 17.30
C PRO A 90 15.36 -2.44 17.60
N ALA A 91 15.65 -3.16 18.70
CA ALA A 91 17.00 -3.61 19.03
C ALA A 91 17.22 -5.10 18.69
N GLY A 92 16.15 -5.84 18.45
CA GLY A 92 16.18 -7.23 18.04
C GLY A 92 14.80 -7.79 17.68
N PHE A 93 14.77 -9.10 17.47
CA PHE A 93 13.56 -9.84 17.09
C PHE A 93 13.26 -10.93 18.11
N LEU A 94 11.97 -11.13 18.37
CA LEU A 94 11.41 -12.07 19.33
C LEU A 94 10.47 -13.04 18.64
N SER A 95 10.39 -14.26 19.17
CA SER A 95 9.31 -15.18 18.81
C SER A 95 7.99 -14.66 19.35
N PHE A 96 6.88 -14.98 18.69
CA PHE A 96 5.55 -14.63 19.19
C PHE A 96 5.30 -15.18 20.62
N ALA A 97 5.89 -16.33 20.95
CA ALA A 97 5.77 -16.96 22.26
C ALA A 97 6.44 -16.16 23.39
N ASP A 98 7.38 -15.27 23.07
CA ASP A 98 8.10 -14.45 24.04
C ASP A 98 7.23 -13.30 24.57
N PHE A 99 6.14 -12.95 23.86
CA PHE A 99 5.18 -11.94 24.29
C PHE A 99 4.16 -12.53 25.28
N ALA A 100 4.22 -12.10 26.53
CA ALA A 100 3.28 -12.54 27.57
C ALA A 100 1.81 -12.30 27.19
N GLN A 101 1.53 -11.19 26.51
CA GLN A 101 0.24 -10.76 26.00
C GLN A 101 -0.24 -11.62 24.80
N GLY A 102 0.69 -12.28 24.10
CA GLY A 102 0.42 -13.11 22.92
C GLY A 102 0.01 -14.55 23.23
N ARG A 103 0.18 -15.05 24.46
CA ARG A 103 0.02 -16.49 24.77
C ARG A 103 -1.32 -17.09 24.34
N GLY A 104 -2.43 -16.36 24.48
CA GLY A 104 -3.76 -16.82 24.03
C GLY A 104 -3.93 -16.89 22.51
N TYR A 105 -3.07 -16.19 21.76
CA TYR A 105 -3.15 -16.07 20.31
C TYR A 105 -2.12 -16.93 19.57
N GLN A 106 -1.23 -17.64 20.28
CA GLN A 106 -0.18 -18.45 19.66
C GLN A 106 -0.70 -19.42 18.57
N PRO A 107 -1.79 -20.19 18.79
CA PRO A 107 -2.30 -21.08 17.75
C PRO A 107 -2.83 -20.33 16.52
N ALA A 108 -3.42 -19.15 16.73
CA ALA A 108 -3.94 -18.31 15.65
C ALA A 108 -2.80 -17.69 14.84
N PHE A 109 -1.76 -17.18 15.50
CA PHE A 109 -0.58 -16.64 14.84
C PHE A 109 0.13 -17.73 14.03
N ASP A 110 0.39 -18.89 14.64
CA ASP A 110 1.07 -20.00 13.95
C ASP A 110 0.31 -20.46 12.71
N SER A 111 -1.01 -20.63 12.81
CA SER A 111 -1.87 -21.03 11.69
C SER A 111 -1.89 -19.98 10.57
N ARG A 112 -2.12 -18.71 10.91
CA ARG A 112 -2.32 -17.62 9.93
C ARG A 112 -1.04 -17.08 9.32
N VAL A 113 0.09 -17.22 10.01
CA VAL A 113 1.38 -16.62 9.65
C VAL A 113 2.39 -17.70 9.30
N ASN A 114 2.94 -18.42 10.29
CA ASN A 114 4.07 -19.35 10.08
C ASN A 114 3.70 -20.53 9.16
N ARG A 115 2.62 -21.26 9.49
CA ARG A 115 2.18 -22.42 8.71
C ARG A 115 1.68 -22.03 7.32
N ARG A 116 0.95 -20.90 7.23
CA ARG A 116 0.53 -20.35 5.94
C ARG A 116 1.75 -20.03 5.07
N LEU A 117 2.72 -19.28 5.60
CA LEU A 117 3.93 -18.93 4.87
C LEU A 117 4.72 -20.17 4.43
N SER A 118 4.90 -21.14 5.33
CA SER A 118 5.60 -22.40 5.06
C SER A 118 4.92 -23.23 3.97
N SER A 119 3.59 -23.19 3.88
CA SER A 119 2.82 -23.97 2.90
C SER A 119 2.53 -23.23 1.58
N THR A 120 2.76 -21.92 1.52
CA THR A 120 2.61 -21.11 0.31
C THR A 120 3.96 -20.75 -0.30
N VAL A 121 4.36 -19.49 -0.24
CA VAL A 121 5.55 -18.92 -0.88
C VAL A 121 6.86 -19.35 -0.23
N GLY A 122 6.82 -19.78 1.03
CA GLY A 122 7.99 -20.28 1.78
C GLY A 122 8.37 -21.72 1.43
N ARG A 123 7.57 -22.44 0.65
CA ARG A 123 7.81 -23.85 0.31
C ARG A 123 9.10 -24.03 -0.49
N GLU A 124 9.34 -23.19 -1.48
CA GLU A 124 10.52 -23.25 -2.35
C GLU A 124 11.45 -22.06 -2.12
N ARG A 125 12.76 -22.33 -2.05
CA ARG A 125 13.78 -21.32 -1.73
C ARG A 125 13.81 -20.19 -2.76
N GLU A 126 13.79 -20.54 -4.03
CA GLU A 126 13.84 -19.59 -5.14
C GLU A 126 12.54 -18.79 -5.23
N GLN A 127 11.40 -19.41 -4.95
CA GLN A 127 10.10 -18.72 -4.92
C GLN A 127 10.06 -17.69 -3.80
N PHE A 128 10.50 -18.08 -2.61
CA PHE A 128 10.62 -17.19 -1.46
C PHE A 128 11.58 -16.04 -1.74
N ALA A 129 12.78 -16.32 -2.26
CA ALA A 129 13.75 -15.29 -2.62
C ALA A 129 13.24 -14.29 -3.67
N ARG A 130 12.44 -14.74 -4.65
CA ARG A 130 11.76 -13.83 -5.60
C ARG A 130 10.71 -12.95 -4.91
N ALA A 131 9.93 -13.50 -3.99
CA ALA A 131 8.93 -12.75 -3.24
C ALA A 131 9.56 -11.71 -2.30
N VAL A 132 10.65 -12.06 -1.63
CA VAL A 132 11.46 -11.15 -0.79
C VAL A 132 11.91 -9.94 -1.61
N ARG A 133 12.56 -10.18 -2.76
CA ARG A 133 13.03 -9.12 -3.66
C ARG A 133 11.90 -8.25 -4.21
N ARG A 134 10.74 -8.84 -4.53
CA ARG A 134 9.56 -8.08 -4.99
C ARG A 134 9.06 -7.09 -3.95
N LEU A 135 9.23 -7.39 -2.66
CA LEU A 135 8.89 -6.48 -1.57
C LEU A 135 10.03 -5.52 -1.17
N GLY A 136 11.11 -5.46 -1.97
CA GLY A 136 12.23 -4.55 -1.73
C GLY A 136 13.15 -4.97 -0.59
N ALA A 137 13.04 -6.21 -0.11
CA ALA A 137 13.97 -6.79 0.85
C ALA A 137 15.04 -7.64 0.14
N GLU A 138 16.16 -7.87 0.82
CA GLU A 138 17.25 -8.69 0.30
C GLU A 138 17.24 -10.07 0.98
N PRO A 139 17.16 -11.18 0.22
CA PRO A 139 17.24 -12.50 0.80
C PRO A 139 18.68 -12.86 1.20
N GLY A 140 18.86 -13.37 2.41
CA GLY A 140 20.15 -13.94 2.82
C GLY A 140 20.55 -15.17 2.00
N ASP A 141 21.86 -15.37 1.82
CA ASP A 141 22.39 -16.48 1.04
C ASP A 141 22.58 -17.79 1.84
N ALA A 142 22.61 -17.69 3.18
CA ALA A 142 22.80 -18.83 4.08
C ALA A 142 21.48 -19.58 4.38
N ASP A 143 21.60 -20.79 4.93
CA ASP A 143 20.51 -21.51 5.58
C ASP A 143 20.73 -21.47 7.12
N PRO A 144 19.71 -21.03 7.91
CA PRO A 144 18.43 -20.52 7.45
C PRO A 144 18.55 -19.19 6.72
N MET A 145 17.73 -19.02 5.68
CA MET A 145 17.61 -17.76 4.96
C MET A 145 16.86 -16.75 5.84
N ARG A 146 17.53 -15.65 6.17
CA ARG A 146 16.99 -14.56 6.97
C ARG A 146 16.75 -13.34 6.11
N CYS A 147 15.57 -12.73 6.28
CA CYS A 147 15.14 -11.55 5.53
C CYS A 147 14.47 -10.57 6.48
N ILE A 148 14.87 -9.29 6.45
CA ILE A 148 14.23 -8.23 7.23
C ILE A 148 13.27 -7.46 6.32
N PHE A 149 12.02 -7.31 6.77
CA PHE A 149 10.98 -6.55 6.09
C PHE A 149 10.60 -5.33 6.92
N ARG A 150 10.84 -4.14 6.37
CA ARG A 150 10.32 -2.88 6.92
C ARG A 150 8.86 -2.74 6.55
N PHE A 151 7.97 -3.29 7.39
CA PHE A 151 6.53 -3.20 7.16
C PHE A 151 6.07 -1.75 7.23
N PHE A 152 6.54 -1.04 8.26
CA PHE A 152 6.64 0.41 8.34
C PHE A 152 8.07 0.77 8.79
N PRO A 153 8.50 2.04 8.75
CA PRO A 153 9.90 2.40 9.00
C PRO A 153 10.49 1.90 10.34
N LEU A 154 9.70 1.87 11.42
CA LEU A 154 10.12 1.32 12.72
C LEU A 154 9.52 -0.06 13.04
N LEU A 155 8.64 -0.58 12.19
CA LEU A 155 8.03 -1.90 12.38
C LEU A 155 8.68 -2.89 11.41
N GLU A 156 9.76 -3.53 11.87
CA GLU A 156 10.51 -4.49 11.10
C GLU A 156 10.17 -5.92 11.51
N PHE A 157 9.90 -6.81 10.55
CA PHE A 157 9.77 -8.24 10.80
C PHE A 157 10.98 -8.98 10.26
N GLU A 158 11.50 -9.95 11.01
CA GLU A 158 12.46 -10.92 10.48
C GLU A 158 11.70 -12.18 10.06
N VAL A 159 11.90 -12.60 8.82
CA VAL A 159 11.40 -13.90 8.35
C VAL A 159 12.60 -14.83 8.22
N VAL A 160 12.50 -15.98 8.88
CA VAL A 160 13.52 -17.02 8.88
C VAL A 160 12.95 -18.23 8.16
N ARG A 161 13.54 -18.60 7.02
CA ARG A 161 13.19 -19.80 6.26
C ARG A 161 14.27 -20.87 6.43
N TYR A 162 13.85 -22.06 6.83
CA TYR A 162 14.69 -23.25 6.91
C TYR A 162 14.47 -24.12 5.69
N ASP A 163 15.55 -24.60 5.09
CA ASP A 163 15.46 -25.66 4.09
C ASP A 163 14.90 -26.95 4.72
N GLY A 164 14.17 -27.71 3.88
CA GLY A 164 13.71 -29.04 4.27
C GLY A 164 14.81 -30.06 4.05
N ASP A 165 14.75 -31.14 4.81
CA ASP A 165 15.61 -32.30 4.64
C ASP A 165 14.76 -33.56 4.38
N LYS A 166 15.38 -34.74 4.53
CA LYS A 166 14.72 -36.03 4.32
C LYS A 166 13.61 -36.33 5.34
N ASP A 167 13.67 -35.72 6.52
CA ASP A 167 12.83 -36.01 7.68
C ASP A 167 11.81 -34.90 7.93
N PHE A 168 12.13 -33.65 7.57
CA PHE A 168 11.32 -32.46 7.84
C PHE A 168 11.10 -31.59 6.58
N PRO A 169 9.86 -31.14 6.32
CA PRO A 169 9.61 -30.21 5.23
C PRO A 169 10.20 -28.82 5.51
N PRO A 170 10.42 -27.99 4.47
CA PRO A 170 10.81 -26.60 4.66
C PRO A 170 9.83 -25.86 5.57
N SER A 171 10.34 -24.94 6.38
CA SER A 171 9.54 -24.17 7.32
C SER A 171 9.93 -22.70 7.34
N CYS A 172 9.00 -21.86 7.76
CA CYS A 172 9.18 -20.43 7.88
C CYS A 172 8.63 -19.93 9.21
N ASN A 173 9.42 -19.10 9.89
CA ASN A 173 9.02 -18.41 11.11
C ASN A 173 9.10 -16.91 10.90
N VAL A 174 8.06 -16.19 11.32
CA VAL A 174 8.05 -14.73 11.39
C VAL A 174 8.34 -14.31 12.82
N LEU A 175 9.44 -13.60 13.01
CA LEU A 175 9.82 -12.98 14.28
C LEU A 175 9.36 -11.52 14.29
N LEU A 176 8.88 -11.09 15.44
CA LEU A 176 8.34 -9.75 15.66
C LEU A 176 9.42 -8.88 16.31
N PRO A 177 9.42 -7.57 16.05
CA PRO A 177 10.43 -6.71 16.65
C PRO A 177 10.13 -6.52 18.15
N ASP A 178 11.17 -6.35 18.95
CA ASP A 178 11.05 -6.12 20.39
C ASP A 178 10.32 -4.81 20.75
N ASN A 179 10.31 -3.84 19.85
CA ASN A 179 9.56 -2.59 19.96
C ASN A 179 8.06 -2.70 19.60
N LEU A 180 7.55 -3.88 19.22
CA LEU A 180 6.19 -4.06 18.71
C LEU A 180 5.14 -3.38 19.60
N LEU A 181 5.20 -3.59 20.92
CA LEU A 181 4.22 -3.07 21.88
C LEU A 181 4.32 -1.55 22.12
N SER A 182 5.39 -0.90 21.65
CA SER A 182 5.49 0.57 21.62
C SER A 182 4.77 1.18 20.42
N LEU A 183 4.54 0.38 19.38
CA LEU A 183 3.93 0.79 18.11
C LEU A 183 2.48 0.30 17.97
N PHE A 184 2.20 -0.92 18.45
CA PHE A 184 0.99 -1.68 18.17
C PHE A 184 0.50 -2.49 19.37
N THR A 185 -0.77 -2.84 19.33
CA THR A 185 -1.31 -3.94 20.15
C THR A 185 -0.81 -5.29 19.62
N MET A 186 -0.95 -6.36 20.42
CA MET A 186 -0.62 -7.70 19.92
C MET A 186 -1.51 -8.10 18.74
N GLU A 187 -2.79 -7.72 18.79
CA GLU A 187 -3.77 -7.95 17.74
C GLU A 187 -3.33 -7.30 16.42
N ASP A 188 -2.91 -6.03 16.46
CA ASP A 188 -2.39 -5.33 15.27
C ASP A 188 -1.10 -5.97 14.76
N GLY A 189 -0.22 -6.41 15.66
CA GLY A 189 0.99 -7.16 15.30
C GLY A 189 0.69 -8.46 14.55
N ILE A 190 -0.31 -9.23 14.97
CA ILE A 190 -0.77 -10.44 14.27
C ILE A 190 -1.31 -10.06 12.88
N VAL A 191 -2.15 -9.03 12.80
CA VAL A 191 -2.76 -8.59 11.53
C VAL A 191 -1.67 -8.09 10.57
N ALA A 192 -0.69 -7.31 11.06
CA ALA A 192 0.44 -6.84 10.28
C ALA A 192 1.30 -7.99 9.74
N ALA A 193 1.64 -8.98 10.58
CA ALA A 193 2.35 -10.18 10.15
C ALA A 193 1.55 -10.97 9.10
N GLU A 194 0.22 -11.07 9.25
CA GLU A 194 -0.64 -11.70 8.26
C GLU A 194 -0.67 -10.92 6.93
N ARG A 195 -0.65 -9.57 6.99
CA ARG A 195 -0.54 -8.71 5.81
C ARG A 195 0.82 -8.83 5.14
N LEU A 196 1.91 -9.03 5.88
CA LEU A 196 3.23 -9.32 5.34
C LEU A 196 3.23 -10.65 4.56
N VAL A 197 2.67 -11.72 5.13
CA VAL A 197 2.53 -13.01 4.43
C VAL A 197 1.67 -12.87 3.17
N ALA A 198 0.56 -12.14 3.25
CA ALA A 198 -0.26 -11.81 2.08
C ALA A 198 0.53 -11.05 0.99
N ALA A 199 1.40 -10.12 1.37
CA ALA A 199 2.26 -9.38 0.44
C ALA A 199 3.32 -10.29 -0.22
N LEU A 200 3.89 -11.22 0.54
CA LEU A 200 4.80 -12.25 0.01
C LEU A 200 4.09 -13.20 -0.97
N GLU A 201 2.79 -13.43 -0.79
CA GLU A 201 1.94 -14.14 -1.76
C GLU A 201 1.57 -13.28 -3.00
N GLY A 202 1.91 -11.99 -3.01
CA GLY A 202 1.68 -11.07 -4.13
C GLY A 202 0.44 -10.20 -3.99
N LYS A 203 -0.23 -10.20 -2.84
CA LYS A 203 -1.34 -9.28 -2.56
C LYS A 203 -0.79 -7.88 -2.29
N THR A 204 -1.59 -6.86 -2.62
CA THR A 204 -1.22 -5.45 -2.42
C THR A 204 -2.09 -4.80 -1.36
N PRO A 205 -1.69 -3.66 -0.76
CA PRO A 205 -2.53 -2.93 0.16
C PRO A 205 -3.79 -2.32 -0.48
N ALA A 206 -3.86 -2.26 -1.81
CA ALA A 206 -5.00 -1.70 -2.54
C ALA A 206 -6.30 -2.42 -2.18
N ALA A 207 -7.38 -1.66 -2.00
CA ALA A 207 -8.72 -2.20 -1.90
C ALA A 207 -9.05 -3.01 -3.15
N THR A 208 -9.56 -4.22 -2.96
CA THR A 208 -10.12 -5.00 -4.07
C THR A 208 -11.33 -4.23 -4.58
N SER A 209 -11.19 -3.52 -5.70
CA SER A 209 -12.35 -3.05 -6.43
C SER A 209 -13.18 -4.29 -6.81
N PRO A 210 -14.52 -4.30 -6.61
CA PRO A 210 -15.33 -5.29 -7.29
C PRO A 210 -15.02 -5.21 -8.80
N PRO A 211 -15.07 -6.31 -9.56
CA PRO A 211 -14.88 -6.24 -11.00
C PRO A 211 -15.89 -5.23 -11.54
N ARG A 212 -15.39 -4.10 -12.07
CA ARG A 212 -16.25 -3.12 -12.73
C ARG A 212 -16.81 -3.81 -13.97
N SER A 213 -18.06 -4.27 -13.90
CA SER A 213 -18.84 -4.56 -15.09
C SER A 213 -19.12 -3.23 -15.79
N SER A 214 -18.15 -2.72 -16.55
CA SER A 214 -18.39 -1.68 -17.53
C SER A 214 -19.04 -2.32 -18.75
N THR A 215 -20.31 -2.69 -18.63
CA THR A 215 -21.19 -2.72 -19.80
C THR A 215 -21.51 -1.25 -20.07
N PRO A 216 -21.08 -0.65 -21.19
CA PRO A 216 -21.55 0.67 -21.53
C PRO A 216 -23.06 0.59 -21.69
N ALA A 217 -23.80 1.42 -20.95
CA ALA A 217 -25.23 1.56 -21.08
C ALA A 217 -25.55 1.81 -22.57
N ARG A 218 -26.23 0.85 -23.21
CA ARG A 218 -26.87 1.09 -24.51
C ARG A 218 -27.83 2.25 -24.31
N PRO A 219 -27.78 3.31 -25.13
CA PRO A 219 -28.83 4.30 -25.11
C PRO A 219 -30.17 3.62 -25.47
N PRO A 220 -31.31 4.08 -24.92
CA PRO A 220 -32.60 3.53 -25.27
C PRO A 220 -32.84 3.71 -26.78
N LEU A 221 -33.33 2.63 -27.41
CA LEU A 221 -33.81 2.64 -28.80
C LEU A 221 -34.94 3.67 -28.91
N ALA A 222 -34.62 4.86 -29.43
CA ALA A 222 -35.62 5.78 -29.94
C ALA A 222 -36.22 5.14 -31.20
N TRP A 223 -37.49 4.77 -31.12
CA TRP A 223 -38.27 4.34 -32.26
C TRP A 223 -38.42 5.52 -33.23
N ALA A 224 -38.02 5.29 -34.47
CA ALA A 224 -38.21 6.24 -35.55
C ALA A 224 -39.72 6.42 -35.80
N SER A 225 -40.19 7.67 -35.76
CA SER A 225 -41.46 8.05 -36.37
C SER A 225 -41.18 8.94 -37.57
N THR A 226 -41.59 8.43 -38.72
CA THR A 226 -41.41 9.04 -40.05
C THR A 226 -42.48 10.11 -40.27
N ALA A 227 -42.08 11.33 -40.63
CA ALA A 227 -42.94 12.29 -41.34
C ALA A 227 -42.10 13.18 -42.29
N PRO A 228 -42.57 13.45 -43.52
CA PRO A 228 -41.81 14.12 -44.59
C PRO A 228 -41.93 15.67 -44.55
N PRO A 229 -41.12 16.42 -45.34
CA PRO A 229 -40.95 17.86 -45.18
C PRO A 229 -41.95 18.68 -46.02
N PRO A 230 -42.22 19.96 -45.68
CA PRO A 230 -42.74 20.93 -46.61
C PRO A 230 -41.63 21.75 -47.29
N ASN A 231 -41.97 22.17 -48.51
CA ASN A 231 -41.12 22.69 -49.57
C ASN A 231 -40.84 24.21 -49.47
N ALA A 232 -39.87 24.64 -50.25
CA ALA A 232 -39.27 25.97 -50.34
C ALA A 232 -40.18 27.13 -50.79
N ALA A 233 -39.81 28.37 -50.42
CA ALA A 233 -39.98 29.58 -51.25
C ALA A 233 -39.05 30.75 -50.83
N THR A 234 -38.11 31.09 -51.71
CA THR A 234 -37.77 32.43 -52.27
C THR A 234 -37.56 33.64 -51.33
N GLY A 235 -36.35 34.22 -51.25
CA GLY A 235 -35.88 35.29 -52.15
C GLY A 235 -35.01 36.35 -51.39
N PRO A 236 -34.31 37.28 -52.06
CA PRO A 236 -32.89 37.61 -51.76
C PRO A 236 -32.60 39.08 -51.37
N ALA A 237 -31.38 39.38 -50.89
CA ALA A 237 -30.57 40.56 -51.28
C ALA A 237 -29.28 40.72 -50.43
N SER A 238 -28.12 40.70 -51.12
CA SER A 238 -26.96 41.63 -51.07
C SER A 238 -26.47 42.15 -49.69
N SER A 239 -25.17 42.30 -49.38
CA SER A 239 -23.96 42.61 -50.14
C SER A 239 -22.74 42.40 -49.22
N SER A 240 -21.59 42.06 -49.79
CA SER A 240 -20.25 41.98 -49.13
C SER A 240 -19.59 43.38 -49.06
N PRO A 241 -18.27 43.56 -48.75
CA PRO A 241 -17.23 42.66 -48.22
C PRO A 241 -16.32 43.34 -47.13
N LEU A 242 -15.14 42.73 -46.88
CA LEU A 242 -13.93 43.18 -46.15
C LEU A 242 -13.82 42.63 -44.71
N GLY A 243 -12.75 41.92 -44.30
CA GLY A 243 -11.49 41.61 -44.94
C GLY A 243 -10.59 40.76 -44.03
N SER A 244 -9.45 40.32 -44.60
CA SER A 244 -8.24 39.75 -43.99
C SER A 244 -8.40 38.50 -43.09
N ALA A 245 -8.04 37.28 -43.52
CA ALA A 245 -6.74 36.77 -43.96
C ALA A 245 -5.69 36.59 -42.84
N THR A 246 -5.37 35.32 -42.60
CA THR A 246 -4.05 34.76 -42.21
C THR A 246 -3.42 35.15 -40.87
N CYS A 247 -3.19 34.15 -40.00
CA CYS A 247 -1.85 33.56 -39.90
C CYS A 247 -1.83 32.26 -39.08
N TRP A 248 -1.35 31.20 -39.71
CA TRP A 248 -0.82 30.00 -39.07
C TRP A 248 0.41 30.31 -38.22
N LYS A 249 0.54 29.72 -37.02
CA LYS A 249 1.82 29.15 -36.57
C LYS A 249 1.61 27.86 -35.77
N LYS A 250 2.11 26.77 -36.37
CA LYS A 250 2.55 25.53 -35.72
C LYS A 250 3.87 25.77 -34.97
N ALA A 251 4.06 25.09 -33.84
CA ALA A 251 5.33 24.46 -33.42
C ALA A 251 5.01 23.55 -32.19
N CYS A 252 5.02 22.22 -32.33
CA CYS A 252 6.16 21.30 -32.08
C CYS A 252 6.60 21.29 -30.61
N ARG A 253 6.21 20.31 -29.78
CA ARG A 253 6.63 18.88 -29.66
C ARG A 253 7.91 18.68 -28.81
N TRP A 254 7.67 18.16 -27.60
CA TRP A 254 8.32 17.09 -26.83
C TRP A 254 9.85 16.83 -26.81
N THR A 255 10.26 16.46 -25.57
CA THR A 255 11.33 15.56 -25.09
C THR A 255 12.76 16.07 -24.84
N ARG A 256 13.20 15.84 -23.59
CA ARG A 256 14.44 15.14 -23.23
C ARG A 256 14.29 14.41 -21.88
N THR A 257 14.59 13.12 -21.86
CA THR A 257 14.95 12.30 -20.68
C THR A 257 16.49 12.12 -20.68
N PRO A 258 17.08 11.22 -19.85
CA PRO A 258 17.66 11.47 -18.54
C PRO A 258 19.21 11.34 -18.55
N SER A 259 19.91 11.78 -17.49
CA SER A 259 21.32 11.39 -17.29
C SER A 259 21.56 10.78 -15.92
N CYS A 260 21.97 9.52 -15.97
CA CYS A 260 22.58 8.73 -14.91
C CYS A 260 23.97 9.30 -14.58
N SER A 261 24.31 9.48 -13.30
CA SER A 261 25.71 9.40 -12.88
C SER A 261 25.80 8.86 -11.45
N SER A 262 26.56 7.78 -11.36
CA SER A 262 26.91 7.01 -10.18
C SER A 262 27.90 7.76 -9.29
N GLY A 263 27.51 8.05 -8.05
CA GLY A 263 28.40 8.54 -6.99
C GLY A 263 28.67 7.45 -5.95
N ARG A 264 29.74 6.68 -6.17
CA ARG A 264 30.25 5.66 -5.26
C ARG A 264 31.02 6.34 -4.12
N TRP A 265 30.55 6.23 -2.89
CA TRP A 265 31.30 6.64 -1.70
C TRP A 265 32.19 5.48 -1.23
N ARG A 266 33.50 5.72 -1.10
CA ARG A 266 34.44 4.85 -0.37
C ARG A 266 34.80 5.54 0.95
N PRO A 267 34.97 4.78 2.05
CA PRO A 267 35.54 5.32 3.29
C PRO A 267 37.06 5.43 3.16
N THR A 268 37.62 6.56 3.62
CA THR A 268 39.04 6.70 3.92
C THR A 268 39.32 6.10 5.30
N ALA A 269 40.30 5.20 5.36
CA ALA A 269 40.86 4.67 6.60
C ALA A 269 42.24 5.30 6.84
N SER A 270 42.52 5.56 8.13
CA SER A 270 43.74 6.12 8.76
C SER A 270 43.91 7.63 8.69
#